data_AF-A0A7S1RSI6-F1
#
_entry.id   AF-A0A7S1RSI6-F1
#
_cell.length_a   1.000
_cell.length_b   1.000
_cell.length_c   1.000
_cell.angle_alpha   90.00
_cell.angle_beta   90.00
_cell.angle_gamma   90.00
#
_symmetry.space_group_name_H-M   'P 1'
#
loop_
_entity.id
_entity.type
_entity.pdbx_description
1 polymer ?
#
loop_
_entity_poly.entity_id
_entity_poly.type
_entity_poly.pdbx_seq_one_letter_code
_entity_poly.pdbx_strand_id
1 'polypeptide(L)'
;AHPRSGLRLDLVFNPPGPFLPPRQEPLEAKFRKELMETHGIMFNQLIAITNMPIKRFFDFLRKKGTLEGYMDLLVRNFNPSTVPLLMCRNHVNVSWDGRLFDCDFNQQLELGLGRSGLTVFDVDSLHDERLRR
;
A
#
# COMPACT_ATOMS: atom_id res chain seq x y z
N ALA A 1 1.97 19.85 -10.38
CA ALA A 1 3.19 20.36 -9.73
C ALA A 1 4.09 21.00 -10.79
N HIS A 2 4.28 22.33 -10.74
CA HIS A 2 5.25 22.98 -11.62
C HIS A 2 6.64 22.83 -10.97
N PRO A 3 7.71 22.51 -11.70
CA PRO A 3 9.06 22.36 -11.14
C PRO A 3 9.59 23.54 -10.29
N ARG A 4 8.93 24.70 -10.37
CA ARG A 4 9.31 25.94 -9.68
C ARG A 4 8.43 26.25 -8.46
N SER A 5 7.40 25.45 -8.17
CA SER A 5 6.51 25.72 -7.05
C SER A 5 7.06 25.22 -5.70
N GLY A 6 8.14 24.44 -5.69
CA GLY A 6 8.64 23.76 -4.49
C GLY A 6 7.72 22.64 -3.96
N LEU A 7 6.53 22.48 -4.54
CA LEU A 7 5.55 21.45 -4.18
C LEU A 7 5.76 20.19 -5.02
N ARG A 8 5.68 19.04 -4.37
CA ARG A 8 5.86 17.71 -4.97
C ARG A 8 4.51 17.02 -5.14
N LEU A 9 4.27 16.46 -6.33
CA LEU A 9 3.12 15.61 -6.63
C LEU A 9 3.64 14.29 -7.16
N ASP A 10 3.52 13.21 -6.39
CA ASP A 10 3.80 11.86 -6.85
C ASP A 10 2.49 11.13 -7.12
N LEU A 11 2.48 10.29 -8.14
CA LEU A 11 1.34 9.46 -8.49
C LEU A 11 1.61 8.02 -8.07
N VAL A 12 0.56 7.32 -7.66
CA VAL A 12 0.62 5.88 -7.38
C VAL A 12 -0.30 5.18 -8.37
N PHE A 13 0.22 4.15 -9.04
CA PHE A 13 -0.55 3.30 -9.93
C PHE A 13 -0.65 1.90 -9.33
N ASN A 14 -1.88 1.41 -9.25
CA ASN A 14 -2.17 0.02 -8.99
C ASN A 14 -2.95 -0.55 -10.20
N PRO A 15 -2.65 -1.80 -10.65
CA PRO A 15 -3.30 -2.37 -11.82
C PRO A 15 -4.81 -2.59 -11.57
N PRO A 16 -5.66 -2.55 -12.61
CA PRO A 16 -7.11 -2.72 -12.45
C PRO A 16 -7.55 -4.16 -12.19
N GLY A 17 -6.62 -5.14 -12.26
CA GLY A 17 -6.95 -6.56 -12.19
C GLY A 17 -5.85 -7.43 -11.56
N PRO A 18 -6.02 -8.76 -11.61
CA PRO A 18 -5.13 -9.74 -10.97
C PRO A 18 -3.86 -10.02 -11.79
N PHE A 19 -3.10 -8.99 -12.08
CA PHE A 19 -1.80 -9.09 -12.73
C PHE A 19 -0.81 -8.12 -12.08
N LEU A 20 0.49 -8.36 -12.29
CA LEU A 20 1.53 -7.46 -11.80
C LEU A 20 1.51 -6.13 -12.56
N PRO A 21 1.85 -5.01 -11.92
CA PRO A 21 1.99 -3.75 -12.63
C PRO A 21 3.06 -3.87 -13.75
N PRO A 22 2.92 -3.11 -14.84
CA PRO A 22 3.99 -3.00 -15.82
C PRO A 22 5.22 -2.32 -15.19
N ARG A 23 6.35 -2.37 -15.91
CA ARG A 23 7.55 -1.64 -15.49
C ARG A 23 7.22 -0.15 -15.28
N GLN A 24 7.73 0.41 -14.19
CA GLN A 24 7.43 1.77 -13.77
C GLN A 24 7.86 2.82 -14.80
N GLU A 25 9.06 2.72 -15.35
CA GLU A 25 9.61 3.70 -16.30
C GLU A 25 8.73 3.95 -17.54
N PRO A 26 8.35 2.91 -18.34
CA PRO A 26 7.49 3.13 -19.50
C PRO A 26 6.07 3.58 -19.10
N LEU A 27 5.56 3.13 -17.95
CA LEU A 27 4.26 3.55 -17.46
C LEU A 27 4.27 5.03 -17.05
N GLU A 28 5.33 5.48 -16.39
CA GLU A 28 5.52 6.87 -16.01
C GLU A 28 5.58 7.78 -17.23
N ALA A 29 6.36 7.42 -18.25
CA ALA A 29 6.44 8.17 -19.50
C ALA A 29 5.07 8.32 -20.16
N LYS A 30 4.27 7.25 -20.17
CA LYS A 30 2.89 7.29 -20.69
C LYS A 30 2.01 8.24 -19.86
N PHE A 31 2.02 8.13 -18.53
CA PHE A 31 1.25 9.02 -17.66
C PHE A 31 1.65 10.49 -17.83
N ARG A 32 2.94 10.78 -17.96
CA ARG A 32 3.44 12.14 -18.20
C ARG A 32 2.87 12.73 -19.49
N LYS A 33 2.86 11.95 -20.57
CA LYS A 33 2.32 12.38 -21.86
C LYS A 33 0.82 12.66 -21.77
N GLU A 34 0.04 11.66 -21.35
CA GLU A 34 -1.43 11.74 -21.35
C GLU A 34 -1.97 12.84 -20.41
N LEU A 35 -1.40 12.96 -19.21
CA LEU A 35 -1.82 13.97 -18.23
C LEU A 35 -1.43 15.38 -18.64
N MET A 36 -0.30 15.56 -19.33
CA MET A 36 0.08 16.85 -19.89
C MET A 36 -0.83 17.23 -21.06
N GLU A 37 -0.97 16.35 -22.05
CA GLU A 37 -1.72 16.65 -23.28
C GLU A 37 -3.22 16.86 -23.01
N THR A 38 -3.81 16.08 -22.10
CA THR A 38 -5.26 16.13 -21.83
C THR A 38 -5.64 17.13 -20.74
N HIS A 39 -4.77 17.33 -19.74
CA HIS A 39 -5.12 18.05 -18.52
C HIS A 39 -4.11 19.14 -18.10
N GLY A 40 -2.98 19.27 -18.80
CA GLY A 40 -1.90 20.19 -18.39
C GLY A 40 -1.27 19.81 -17.04
N ILE A 41 -1.40 18.56 -16.60
CA ILE A 41 -0.93 18.10 -15.29
C ILE A 41 0.52 17.58 -15.39
N MET A 42 1.38 18.16 -14.55
CA MET A 42 2.74 17.67 -14.30
C MET A 42 2.85 17.04 -12.90
N PHE A 43 3.65 15.98 -12.79
CA PHE A 43 3.95 15.28 -11.54
C PHE A 43 5.45 14.90 -11.48
N ASN A 44 5.94 14.53 -10.30
CA ASN A 44 7.34 14.32 -10.00
C ASN A 44 7.78 12.89 -10.27
N GLN A 45 7.05 11.88 -9.80
CA GLN A 45 7.29 10.46 -10.14
C GLN A 45 5.99 9.66 -10.13
N LEU A 46 5.99 8.51 -10.82
CA LEU A 46 4.93 7.51 -10.74
C LEU A 46 5.48 6.29 -9.98
N ILE A 47 4.77 5.82 -8.97
CA ILE A 47 5.11 4.61 -8.23
C ILE A 47 4.13 3.52 -8.64
N ALA A 48 4.62 2.44 -9.23
CA ALA A 48 3.80 1.30 -9.60
C ALA A 48 3.78 0.28 -8.46
N ILE A 49 2.60 -0.03 -7.92
CA ILE A 49 2.41 -0.97 -6.81
C ILE A 49 1.52 -2.14 -7.22
N THR A 50 1.75 -3.27 -6.57
CA THR A 50 0.95 -4.48 -6.74
C THR A 50 -0.25 -4.44 -5.79
N ASN A 51 -1.43 -4.87 -6.25
CA ASN A 51 -2.60 -4.98 -5.37
C ASN A 51 -2.39 -6.09 -4.33
N MET A 52 -2.73 -5.81 -3.07
CA MET A 52 -2.86 -6.85 -2.05
C MET A 52 -4.29 -7.39 -2.04
N PRO A 53 -4.52 -8.72 -2.04
CA PRO A 53 -5.86 -9.31 -2.07
C PRO A 53 -6.53 -9.22 -0.70
N ILE A 54 -7.02 -8.02 -0.35
CA ILE A 54 -7.72 -7.71 0.90
C ILE A 54 -9.09 -7.08 0.61
N LYS A 55 -10.07 -7.31 1.51
CA LYS A 55 -11.44 -6.77 1.47
C LYS A 55 -12.06 -6.84 0.05
N ARG A 56 -12.35 -5.69 -0.57
CA ARG A 56 -13.08 -5.64 -1.85
C ARG A 56 -12.38 -6.39 -2.97
N PHE A 57 -11.05 -6.31 -3.04
CA PHE A 57 -10.29 -6.99 -4.09
C PHE A 57 -10.26 -8.50 -3.85
N PHE A 58 -10.07 -8.95 -2.61
CA PHE A 58 -10.22 -10.35 -2.23
C PHE A 58 -11.59 -10.92 -2.65
N ASP A 59 -12.67 -10.24 -2.30
CA ASP A 59 -14.03 -10.67 -2.64
C ASP A 59 -14.26 -10.73 -4.15
N PHE A 60 -13.72 -9.76 -4.89
CA PHE A 60 -13.75 -9.76 -6.34
C PHE A 60 -13.06 -11.01 -6.92
N LEU A 61 -11.84 -11.31 -6.47
CA LEU A 61 -11.08 -12.48 -6.94
C LEU A 61 -11.78 -13.80 -6.59
N ARG A 62 -12.30 -13.90 -5.37
CA ARG A 62 -13.05 -15.08 -4.91
C ARG A 62 -14.32 -15.29 -5.74
N LYS A 63 -15.10 -14.24 -5.98
CA LYS A 63 -16.32 -14.31 -6.83
C LYS A 63 -16.00 -14.67 -8.28
N LYS A 64 -14.82 -14.32 -8.77
CA LYS A 64 -14.35 -14.63 -10.13
C LYS A 64 -13.62 -15.99 -10.23
N GLY A 65 -13.39 -16.69 -9.11
CA GLY A 65 -12.63 -17.94 -9.09
C GLY A 65 -11.15 -17.77 -9.44
N THR A 66 -10.59 -16.56 -9.32
CA THR A 66 -9.21 -16.24 -9.71
C THR A 66 -8.26 -16.02 -8.53
N LEU A 67 -8.76 -16.16 -7.30
CA LEU A 67 -7.99 -15.90 -6.09
C LEU A 67 -6.72 -16.76 -5.99
N GLU A 68 -6.84 -18.08 -6.16
CA GLU A 68 -5.70 -19.00 -6.05
C GLU A 68 -4.62 -18.69 -7.07
N GLY A 69 -5.00 -18.52 -8.34
CA GLY A 69 -4.06 -18.15 -9.40
C GLY A 69 -3.38 -16.81 -9.16
N TYR A 70 -4.09 -15.84 -8.57
CA TYR A 70 -3.48 -14.56 -8.20
C TYR A 70 -2.52 -14.69 -7.01
N MET A 71 -2.87 -15.48 -6.00
CA MET A 71 -1.96 -15.76 -4.88
C MET A 71 -0.67 -16.45 -5.36
N ASP A 72 -0.79 -17.44 -6.25
CA ASP A 72 0.36 -18.10 -6.88
C ASP A 72 1.25 -17.13 -7.65
N LEU A 73 0.65 -16.20 -8.41
CA LEU A 73 1.39 -15.14 -9.12
C LEU A 73 2.21 -14.30 -8.14
N LEU A 74 1.62 -13.88 -7.01
CA LEU A 74 2.30 -13.08 -5.99
C LEU A 74 3.46 -13.85 -5.35
N VAL A 75 3.24 -15.11 -4.97
CA VAL A 75 4.28 -15.96 -4.36
C VAL A 75 5.45 -16.18 -5.31
N ARG A 76 5.18 -16.50 -6.58
CA ARG A 76 6.23 -16.73 -7.59
C ARG A 76 7.05 -15.48 -7.92
N ASN A 77 6.50 -14.29 -7.67
CA ASN A 77 7.16 -13.01 -7.93
C ASN A 77 7.54 -12.28 -6.62
N PHE A 78 7.62 -13.01 -5.52
CA PHE A 78 8.08 -12.46 -4.25
C PHE A 78 9.52 -11.94 -4.38
N ASN A 79 9.76 -10.73 -3.89
CA ASN A 79 11.07 -10.11 -3.89
C ASN A 79 11.59 -9.99 -2.44
N PRO A 80 12.48 -10.87 -1.97
CA PRO A 80 12.97 -10.84 -0.60
C PRO A 80 13.75 -9.55 -0.26
N SER A 81 14.34 -8.89 -1.27
CA SER A 81 15.13 -7.68 -1.08
C SER A 81 14.29 -6.48 -0.62
N THR A 82 12.97 -6.51 -0.79
CA THR A 82 12.08 -5.44 -0.29
C THR A 82 11.69 -5.62 1.18
N VAL A 83 11.87 -6.82 1.74
CA VAL A 83 11.43 -7.16 3.11
C VAL A 83 12.02 -6.21 4.16
N PRO A 84 13.32 -5.88 4.17
CA PRO A 84 13.89 -4.99 5.20
C PRO A 84 13.29 -3.57 5.17
N LEU A 85 12.77 -3.15 4.01
CA LEU A 85 12.22 -1.81 3.77
C LEU A 85 10.69 -1.76 3.96
N LEU A 86 10.04 -2.87 4.30
CA LEU A 86 8.61 -2.89 4.52
C LEU A 86 8.24 -1.98 5.69
N MET A 87 7.40 -0.99 5.41
CA MET A 87 6.92 0.00 6.38
C MET A 87 6.38 -0.66 7.65
N CYS A 88 5.62 -1.76 7.49
CA CYS A 88 5.01 -2.43 8.62
C CYS A 88 6.07 -2.86 9.67
N ARG A 89 7.31 -3.19 9.28
CA ARG A 89 8.34 -3.61 10.25
C ARG A 89 8.67 -2.58 11.33
N ASN A 90 8.56 -1.29 11.00
CA ASN A 90 9.04 -0.21 11.87
C ASN A 90 7.95 0.82 12.19
N HIS A 91 6.75 0.68 11.64
CA HIS A 91 5.65 1.62 11.84
C HIS A 91 4.46 0.93 12.53
N VAL A 92 3.83 1.68 13.43
CA VAL A 92 2.51 1.36 13.99
C VAL A 92 1.47 2.13 13.20
N ASN A 93 0.35 1.47 12.89
CA ASN A 93 -0.76 2.11 12.20
C ASN A 93 -1.87 2.46 13.20
N VAL A 94 -2.40 3.68 13.09
CA VAL A 94 -3.39 4.24 14.02
C VAL A 94 -4.69 4.50 13.26
N SER A 95 -5.79 3.92 13.71
CA SER A 95 -7.11 4.24 13.16
C SER A 95 -7.62 5.59 13.65
N TRP A 96 -8.67 6.09 13.00
CA TRP A 96 -9.27 7.39 13.33
C TRP A 96 -9.82 7.49 14.76
N ASP A 97 -10.20 6.36 15.37
CA ASP A 97 -10.66 6.24 16.76
C ASP A 97 -9.52 5.95 17.75
N GLY A 98 -8.27 5.96 17.28
CA GLY A 98 -7.07 5.80 18.11
C GLY A 98 -6.64 4.35 18.33
N ARG A 99 -7.35 3.34 17.80
CA ARG A 99 -6.92 1.93 17.90
C ARG A 99 -5.62 1.70 17.13
N LEU A 100 -4.77 0.85 17.69
CA LEU A 100 -3.45 0.53 17.17
C LEU A 100 -3.47 -0.80 16.42
N PHE A 101 -2.74 -0.85 15.32
CA PHE A 101 -2.62 -2.00 14.44
C PHE A 101 -1.16 -2.23 14.05
N ASP A 102 -0.78 -3.50 14.01
CA ASP A 102 0.48 -3.90 13.41
C ASP A 102 0.33 -3.99 11.89
N CYS A 103 0.63 -2.93 11.13
CA CYS A 103 0.39 -2.78 9.67
C CYS A 103 -0.99 -2.21 9.29
N ASP A 104 -1.02 -1.43 8.21
CA ASP A 104 -2.25 -0.87 7.62
C ASP A 104 -3.18 -1.98 7.10
N PHE A 105 -2.63 -3.04 6.53
CA PHE A 105 -3.39 -4.21 6.11
C PHE A 105 -4.12 -4.90 7.27
N ASN A 106 -3.53 -4.92 8.47
CA ASN A 106 -4.18 -5.45 9.66
C ASN A 106 -5.33 -4.54 10.11
N GLN A 107 -5.18 -3.21 10.01
CA GLN A 107 -6.32 -2.30 10.18
C GLN A 107 -7.44 -2.61 9.17
N GLN A 108 -7.09 -2.80 7.90
CA GLN A 108 -8.07 -3.17 6.89
C GLN A 108 -8.72 -4.53 7.15
N LEU A 109 -8.12 -5.41 7.95
CA LEU A 109 -8.69 -6.70 8.34
C LEU A 109 -9.29 -6.69 9.75
N GLU A 110 -9.30 -5.53 10.43
CA GLU A 110 -9.72 -5.37 11.83
C GLU A 110 -8.92 -6.25 12.82
N LEU A 111 -7.68 -6.58 12.46
CA LEU A 111 -6.74 -7.35 13.27
C LEU A 111 -5.93 -6.42 14.18
N GLY A 112 -6.51 -6.05 15.32
CA GLY A 112 -5.89 -5.14 16.28
C GLY A 112 -4.52 -5.59 16.80
N LEU A 113 -3.71 -4.63 17.26
CA LEU A 113 -2.43 -4.88 17.92
C LEU A 113 -2.66 -5.53 19.30
N GLY A 114 -2.14 -6.75 19.49
CA GLY A 114 -2.27 -7.52 20.73
C GLY A 114 -3.67 -8.11 20.97
N ARG A 115 -3.84 -8.78 22.13
CA ARG A 115 -5.10 -9.47 22.50
C ARG A 115 -6.25 -8.54 22.90
N SER A 116 -5.98 -7.27 23.20
CA SER A 116 -6.92 -6.39 23.92
C SER A 116 -7.22 -5.06 23.23
N GLY A 117 -7.01 -4.92 21.92
CA GLY A 117 -7.44 -3.73 21.17
C GLY A 117 -6.86 -2.42 21.72
N LEU A 118 -5.52 -2.37 21.81
CA LEU A 118 -4.77 -1.23 22.34
C LEU A 118 -5.08 0.06 21.56
N THR A 119 -5.16 1.19 22.26
CA THR A 119 -5.30 2.51 21.66
C THR A 119 -4.10 3.40 21.96
N VAL A 120 -3.97 4.52 21.26
CA VAL A 120 -2.97 5.56 21.55
C VAL A 120 -3.08 6.11 22.98
N PHE A 121 -4.24 6.01 23.62
CA PHE A 121 -4.45 6.50 24.98
C PHE A 121 -3.98 5.52 26.05
N ASP A 122 -3.73 4.26 25.68
CA ASP A 122 -3.24 3.22 26.59
C ASP A 122 -1.71 3.16 26.63
N VAL A 123 -1.03 3.96 25.81
CA VAL A 123 0.41 3.90 25.56
C VAL A 123 1.08 5.18 26.04
N ASP A 124 1.88 5.06 27.09
CA ASP A 124 2.64 6.18 27.65
C ASP A 124 3.98 6.43 26.95
N SER A 125 4.49 5.43 26.22
CA SER A 125 5.83 5.46 25.60
C SER A 125 5.92 4.60 24.35
N LEU A 126 6.71 5.04 23.37
CA LEU A 126 7.03 4.24 22.17
C LEU A 126 7.90 3.00 22.48
N HIS A 127 8.42 2.90 23.71
CA HIS A 127 9.15 1.72 24.18
C HIS A 127 8.27 0.66 24.84
N ASP A 128 6.96 0.88 24.93
CA ASP A 128 6.01 -0.06 25.52
C ASP A 128 6.09 -1.43 24.85
N GLU A 129 6.26 -2.49 25.64
CA GLU A 129 6.43 -3.84 25.13
C GLU A 129 5.18 -4.38 24.43
N ARG A 130 4.01 -3.83 24.73
CA ARG A 130 2.75 -4.16 24.04
C ARG A 130 2.71 -3.65 22.59
N LEU A 131 3.62 -2.74 22.22
CA LEU A 131 3.82 -2.29 20.83
C LEU A 131 4.76 -3.19 20.03
N ARG A 132 5.48 -4.10 20.69
CA ARG A 132 6.40 -5.01 20.01
C ARG A 132 5.65 -6.14 19.31
N ARG A 133 6.19 -6.56 18.18
CA ARG A 133 5.70 -7.67 17.35
C ARG A 133 6.11 -9.03 17.90
#